data_AF-A0A1Q4A7L0-F1
#
_entry.id   AF-A0A1Q4A7L0-F1
#
_cell.length_a   1.000
_cell.length_b   1.000
_cell.length_c   1.000
_cell.angle_alpha   90.00
_cell.angle_beta   90.00
_cell.angle_gamma   90.00
#
_symmetry.space_group_name_H-M   'P 1'
#
loop_
_entity.id
_entity.type
_entity.pdbx_description
1 polymer ?
#
loop_
_entity_poly.entity_id
_entity_poly.type
_entity_poly.pdbx_seq_one_letter_code
_entity_poly.pdbx_strand_id
1 'polypeptide(L)'
;MAVRKVSILAGSFAAVLSTQTLAGVSPPKRVGMANPASVHCNAIGGGFVTRKDKAGNEYGFCRLPNGRLCEEWALFRDNKCVGPKAAMRRK
;
A
#
# COMPACT_ATOMS: atom_id res chain seq x y z
N MET A 1 60.27 15.26 -28.52
CA MET A 1 59.24 16.32 -28.42
C MET A 1 58.71 16.61 -29.81
N ALA A 2 57.42 16.37 -30.07
CA ALA A 2 56.73 16.90 -31.23
C ALA A 2 55.22 16.86 -30.96
N VAL A 3 54.65 18.02 -30.63
CA VAL A 3 53.21 18.22 -30.49
C VAL A 3 52.60 18.29 -31.89
N ARG A 4 51.71 17.35 -32.25
CA ARG A 4 50.95 17.41 -33.50
C ARG A 4 49.69 18.25 -33.29
N LYS A 5 49.61 19.34 -34.06
CA LYS A 5 48.48 20.29 -34.14
C LYS A 5 47.17 19.54 -34.44
N VAL A 6 46.15 19.76 -33.60
CA VAL A 6 44.78 19.28 -33.79
C VAL A 6 44.10 20.16 -34.84
N SER A 7 43.73 19.56 -35.97
CA SER A 7 42.91 20.21 -37.00
C SER A 7 41.45 19.86 -36.70
N ILE A 8 40.67 20.87 -36.28
CA ILE A 8 39.25 20.73 -35.94
C ILE A 8 38.46 20.66 -37.24
N LEU A 9 38.13 19.45 -37.69
CA LEU A 9 37.08 19.25 -38.69
C LEU A 9 35.73 19.31 -37.99
N ALA A 10 34.93 20.31 -38.36
CA ALA A 10 33.59 20.55 -37.88
C ALA A 10 32.67 19.35 -38.19
N GLY A 11 32.44 18.51 -37.19
CA GLY A 11 31.37 17.50 -37.20
C GLY A 11 30.19 18.04 -36.41
N SER A 12 29.10 18.36 -37.09
CA SER A 12 27.83 18.76 -36.47
C SER A 12 27.25 17.59 -35.67
N PHE A 13 27.60 17.51 -34.38
CA PHE A 13 26.86 16.71 -33.42
C PHE A 13 25.57 17.46 -33.07
N ALA A 14 24.47 17.10 -33.71
CA ALA A 14 23.13 17.50 -33.26
C ALA A 14 22.87 16.81 -31.91
N ALA A 15 23.26 17.48 -30.82
CA ALA A 15 22.87 17.09 -29.48
C ALA A 15 21.36 17.34 -29.34
N VAL A 16 20.56 16.30 -29.56
CA VAL A 16 19.13 16.32 -29.22
C VAL A 16 19.05 16.34 -27.70
N LEU A 17 18.93 17.56 -27.15
CA LEU A 17 18.72 17.80 -25.73
C LEU A 17 17.28 17.41 -25.41
N SER A 18 17.03 16.12 -25.17
CA SER A 18 15.74 15.64 -24.66
C SER A 18 15.57 16.15 -23.23
N THR A 19 15.01 17.34 -23.08
CA THR A 19 14.47 17.83 -21.81
C THR A 19 13.28 16.97 -21.44
N GLN A 20 13.52 15.90 -20.68
CA GLN A 20 12.46 15.13 -20.04
C GLN A 20 11.88 16.02 -18.94
N THR A 21 10.82 16.74 -19.28
CA THR A 21 9.95 17.39 -18.30
C THR A 21 9.38 16.32 -17.37
N LEU A 22 9.93 16.23 -16.16
CA LEU A 22 9.32 15.57 -15.00
C LEU A 22 8.09 16.36 -14.53
N ALA A 23 7.16 16.67 -15.43
CA ALA A 23 5.88 17.25 -15.07
C ALA A 23 4.94 16.11 -14.67
N GLY A 24 4.85 15.82 -13.38
CA GLY A 24 3.70 15.04 -12.87
C GLY A 24 3.92 14.03 -11.76
N VAL A 25 5.09 13.91 -11.13
CA VAL A 25 5.18 13.12 -9.89
C VAL A 25 4.57 13.94 -8.76
N SER A 26 3.24 13.84 -8.60
CA SER A 26 2.58 14.27 -7.38
C SER A 26 3.19 13.49 -6.22
N PRO A 27 3.58 14.15 -5.10
CA PRO A 27 4.05 13.42 -3.93
C PRO A 27 2.98 12.39 -3.54
N PRO A 28 3.37 11.19 -3.08
CA PRO A 28 2.41 10.19 -2.66
C PRO A 28 1.47 10.84 -1.65
N LYS A 29 0.16 10.79 -1.94
CA LYS A 29 -0.86 11.23 -0.99
C LYS A 29 -0.53 10.59 0.34
N ARG A 30 -0.33 11.39 1.39
CA ARG A 30 -0.24 10.88 2.75
C ARG A 30 -1.52 10.12 3.01
N VAL A 31 -1.44 8.79 2.94
CA VAL A 31 -2.52 7.89 3.34
C VAL A 31 -2.90 8.32 4.75
N GLY A 32 -4.20 8.51 5.01
CA GLY A 32 -4.69 9.02 6.28
C GLY A 32 -4.16 8.21 7.48
N MET A 33 -4.30 8.77 8.69
CA MET A 33 -3.94 8.09 9.93
C MET A 33 -4.39 6.63 9.90
N ALA A 34 -3.52 5.70 10.30
CA ALA A 34 -3.83 4.28 10.30
C ALA A 34 -5.08 4.01 11.15
N ASN A 35 -5.93 3.09 10.69
CA ASN A 35 -7.09 2.67 11.46
C ASN A 35 -6.64 2.03 12.79
N PRO A 36 -7.04 2.57 13.95
CA PRO A 36 -6.61 2.05 15.26
C PRO A 36 -6.98 0.58 15.47
N ALA A 37 -8.12 0.12 14.93
CA ALA A 37 -8.52 -1.28 15.03
C ALA A 37 -7.58 -2.21 14.22
N SER A 38 -7.15 -1.76 13.04
CA SER A 38 -6.20 -2.50 12.21
C SER A 38 -4.80 -2.51 12.82
N VAL A 39 -4.38 -1.40 13.45
CA VAL A 39 -3.12 -1.32 14.21
C VAL A 39 -3.16 -2.28 15.41
N HIS A 40 -4.27 -2.27 16.17
CA HIS A 40 -4.46 -3.20 17.28
C HIS A 40 -4.39 -4.65 16.83
N CYS A 41 -5.00 -5.00 15.69
CA CYS A 41 -4.92 -6.35 15.13
C CYS A 41 -3.47 -6.79 14.91
N ASN A 42 -2.65 -5.93 14.31
CA ASN A 42 -1.23 -6.25 14.10
C ASN A 42 -0.46 -6.31 15.44
N ALA A 43 -0.81 -5.46 16.41
CA ALA A 43 -0.16 -5.42 17.73
C ALA A 43 -0.36 -6.71 18.54
N ILE A 44 -1.50 -7.38 18.39
CA ILE A 44 -1.78 -8.68 19.04
C ILE A 44 -1.29 -9.89 18.22
N GLY A 45 -0.42 -9.65 17.21
CA GLY A 45 0.13 -10.69 16.34
C GLY A 45 -0.85 -11.21 15.29
N GLY A 46 -1.98 -10.53 15.09
CA GLY A 46 -2.93 -10.85 14.03
C GLY A 46 -2.54 -10.22 12.69
N GLY A 47 -3.22 -10.64 11.63
CA GLY A 47 -3.15 -10.03 10.31
C GLY A 47 -4.45 -9.36 9.93
N PHE A 48 -4.40 -8.08 9.56
CA PHE A 48 -5.56 -7.37 9.02
C PHE A 48 -5.96 -7.93 7.65
N VAL A 49 -7.24 -8.23 7.48
CA VAL A 49 -7.84 -8.65 6.21
C VAL A 49 -9.21 -8.00 6.04
N THR A 50 -9.51 -7.66 4.80
CA THR A 50 -10.78 -7.02 4.46
C THR A 50 -11.71 -8.01 3.77
N ARG A 51 -13.00 -8.00 4.11
CA ARG A 51 -14.02 -8.86 3.50
C ARG A 51 -15.23 -8.04 3.09
N LYS A 52 -15.86 -8.45 1.99
CA LYS A 52 -17.13 -7.89 1.53
C LYS A 52 -18.29 -8.80 1.89
N ASP A 53 -19.43 -8.22 2.26
CA ASP A 53 -20.67 -8.97 2.42
C ASP A 53 -21.40 -9.14 1.07
N LYS A 54 -22.56 -9.80 1.08
CA LYS A 54 -23.40 -10.02 -0.11
C LYS A 54 -23.97 -8.73 -0.70
N ALA A 55 -24.05 -7.66 0.10
CA ALA A 55 -24.49 -6.34 -0.33
C ALA A 55 -23.32 -5.46 -0.83
N GLY A 56 -22.08 -5.99 -0.81
CA GLY A 56 -20.88 -5.28 -1.23
C GLY A 56 -20.26 -4.39 -0.16
N ASN A 57 -20.79 -4.38 1.08
CA ASN A 57 -20.21 -3.62 2.17
C ASN A 57 -18.89 -4.24 2.59
N GLU A 58 -17.89 -3.40 2.79
CA GLU A 58 -16.54 -3.79 3.13
C GLU A 58 -16.31 -3.70 4.65
N TYR A 59 -15.78 -4.76 5.25
CA TYR A 59 -15.53 -4.87 6.68
C TYR A 59 -14.10 -5.31 6.94
N GLY A 60 -13.47 -4.71 7.95
CA GLY A 60 -12.17 -5.10 8.45
C GLY A 60 -12.25 -6.27 9.44
N PHE A 61 -11.37 -7.24 9.27
CA PHE A 61 -11.24 -8.38 10.16
C PHE A 61 -9.77 -8.57 10.56
N CYS A 62 -9.58 -9.07 11.77
CA CYS A 62 -8.33 -9.54 12.28
C CYS A 62 -8.26 -11.06 12.22
N ARG A 63 -7.30 -11.59 11.46
CA ARG A 63 -6.93 -13.01 11.48
C ARG A 63 -5.95 -13.23 12.62
N LEU A 64 -6.43 -13.85 13.70
CA LEU A 64 -5.64 -14.13 14.89
C LEU A 64 -4.66 -15.30 14.66
N PRO A 65 -3.59 -15.42 15.49
CA PRO A 65 -2.63 -16.53 15.43
C PRO A 65 -3.27 -17.92 15.59
N ASN A 66 -4.38 -18.00 16.32
CA ASN A 66 -5.17 -19.23 16.48
C ASN A 66 -6.05 -19.57 15.25
N GLY A 67 -5.92 -18.81 14.15
CA GLY A 67 -6.68 -19.01 12.92
C GLY A 67 -8.09 -18.42 12.93
N ARG A 68 -8.56 -17.84 14.04
CA ARG A 68 -9.88 -17.21 14.10
C ARG A 68 -9.89 -15.91 13.31
N LEU A 69 -11.01 -15.65 12.64
CA LEU A 69 -11.26 -14.40 11.97
C LEU A 69 -12.27 -13.60 12.79
N CYS A 70 -11.86 -12.45 13.31
CA CYS A 70 -12.62 -11.62 14.24
C CYS A 70 -12.79 -10.21 13.64
N GLU A 71 -13.98 -9.63 13.68
CA GLU A 71 -14.20 -8.26 13.23
C GLU A 71 -13.34 -7.29 14.05
N GLU A 72 -12.65 -6.36 13.38
CA GLU A 72 -11.58 -5.58 13.99
C GLU A 72 -12.07 -4.63 15.08
N TRP A 73 -13.26 -4.03 14.91
CA TRP A 73 -13.79 -3.05 15.85
C TRP A 73 -14.36 -3.69 17.11
N ALA A 74 -15.04 -4.83 16.97
CA ALA A 74 -15.51 -5.65 18.10
C ALA A 74 -14.33 -6.16 18.92
N LEU A 75 -13.23 -6.53 18.26
CA LEU A 75 -12.02 -6.93 18.95
C LEU A 75 -11.34 -5.76 19.66
N PHE A 76 -11.23 -4.61 19.00
CA PHE A 76 -10.59 -3.41 19.55
C PHE A 76 -11.35 -2.80 20.74
N ARG A 77 -12.68 -2.66 20.63
CA ARG A 77 -13.48 -2.01 21.68
C ARG A 77 -13.91 -2.95 22.79
N ASP A 78 -14.34 -4.16 22.41
CA ASP A 78 -15.01 -5.07 23.33
C ASP A 78 -14.17 -6.30 23.69
N ASN A 79 -12.99 -6.47 23.10
CA ASN A 79 -12.21 -7.71 23.17
C ASN A 79 -13.01 -8.96 22.75
N LYS A 80 -14.05 -8.77 21.92
CA LYS A 80 -14.94 -9.84 21.46
C LYS A 80 -14.58 -10.21 20.04
N CYS A 81 -14.36 -11.50 19.82
CA CYS A 81 -14.19 -12.01 18.47
C CYS A 81 -15.55 -12.29 17.83
N VAL A 82 -15.98 -11.37 16.95
CA VAL A 82 -17.18 -11.53 16.13
C VAL A 82 -16.78 -12.07 14.76
N GLY A 83 -17.18 -13.29 14.42
CA GLY A 83 -16.87 -13.89 13.12
C GLY A 83 -17.60 -13.20 11.96
N PRO A 84 -17.16 -13.42 10.71
CA PRO A 84 -17.88 -12.93 9.53
C PRO A 84 -19.32 -13.45 9.52
N LYS A 85 -20.31 -12.58 9.23
CA LYS A 85 -21.74 -12.94 9.24
C LYS A 85 -22.10 -14.17 8.40
N ALA A 86 -21.35 -14.45 7.33
CA ALA A 86 -21.50 -15.67 6.54
C ALA A 86 -21.29 -16.95 7.38
N ALA A 87 -20.42 -16.91 8.39
CA ALA A 87 -20.20 -17.99 9.36
C ALA A 87 -21.23 -18.00 10.52
N MET A 88 -21.96 -16.90 10.75
CA MET A 88 -23.04 -16.82 11.75
C MET A 88 -24.39 -17.35 11.24
N ARG A 89 -24.57 -17.57 9.93
CA ARG A 89 -25.72 -18.33 9.41
C ARG A 89 -25.43 -19.84 9.47
N ARG A 90 -25.25 -20.38 10.67
CA ARG A 90 -25.50 -21.81 10.90
C ARG A 90 -27.02 -21.95 11.05
N LYS A 91 -27.65 -22.54 10.05
CA LYS A 91 -29.03 -23.00 10.10
C LYS A 91 -29.02 -24.48 10.42
#